data_AF-A0A8T5AVE7-F1
#
_entry.id   AF-A0A8T5AVE7-F1
#
_cell.length_a   1.000
_cell.length_b   1.000
_cell.length_c   1.000
_cell.angle_alpha   90.00
_cell.angle_beta   90.00
_cell.angle_gamma   90.00
#
_symmetry.space_group_name_H-M   'P 1'
#
loop_
_entity.id
_entity.type
_entity.pdbx_description
1 polymer ?
#
loop_
_entity_poly.entity_id
_entity_poly.type
_entity_poly.pdbx_seq_one_letter_code
_entity_poly.pdbx_strand_id
1 'polypeptide(L)' 'MARTYILTKHEREILKRFVETGEKLNGLRNLIYIFRKAKTQLEEDIQLIQTALEKYG' A
#
# COMPACT_ATOMS: atom_id res chain seq x y z
N MET A 1 -6.56 -6.89 17.64
CA MET A 1 -6.95 -5.71 16.84
C MET A 1 -6.63 -6.00 15.38
N ALA A 2 -7.65 -6.12 14.52
CA ALA A 2 -7.46 -6.35 13.10
C ALA A 2 -6.70 -5.17 12.48
N ARG A 3 -5.60 -5.40 11.76
CA ARG A 3 -4.97 -4.37 10.92
C ARG A 3 -5.99 -3.98 9.85
N THR A 4 -6.57 -2.80 9.97
CA THR A 4 -7.59 -2.32 9.01
C THR A 4 -6.97 -1.99 7.63
N TYR A 5 -5.65 -1.81 7.54
CA TYR A 5 -4.99 -1.40 6.29
C TYR A 5 -3.57 -1.93 6.12
N ILE A 6 -3.17 -2.08 4.85
CA ILE A 6 -1.80 -2.38 4.38
C ILE A 6 -0.82 -1.25 4.73
N LEU A 7 -1.31 0.00 4.81
CA LEU A 7 -0.54 1.20 5.13
C LEU A 7 -1.07 1.84 6.42
N THR A 8 -0.16 2.27 7.29
CA THR A 8 -0.51 3.18 8.40
C THR A 8 -0.85 4.58 7.88
N LYS A 9 -1.50 5.39 8.73
CA LYS A 9 -1.85 6.78 8.39
C LYS A 9 -0.61 7.59 7.99
N HIS A 10 0.49 7.42 8.72
CA HIS A 10 1.74 8.14 8.45
C HIS A 10 2.38 7.72 7.13
N GLU A 11 2.44 6.42 6.85
CA GLU A 11 2.97 5.91 5.57
C GLU A 11 2.14 6.40 4.37
N ARG A 12 0.81 6.49 4.55
CA ARG A 12 -0.09 7.06 3.54
C ARG A 12 0.21 8.54 3.28
N GLU A 13 0.46 9.33 4.32
CA GLU A 13 0.82 10.74 4.18
C GLU A 13 2.16 10.92 3.45
N ILE A 14 3.17 10.11 3.78
CA ILE A 14 4.46 10.09 3.10
C ILE A 14 4.29 9.79 1.60
N LEU A 15 3.53 8.74 1.27
CA LEU A 15 3.32 8.34 -0.12
C LEU A 15 2.51 9.38 -0.89
N LYS A 16 1.47 9.94 -0.28
CA LYS A 16 0.64 10.97 -0.91
C LYS A 16 1.48 12.19 -1.29
N ARG A 17 2.30 12.71 -0.36
CA ARG A 17 3.20 13.82 -0.65
C ARG A 17 4.21 13.49 -1.75
N PHE A 18 4.80 12.30 -1.73
CA PHE A 18 5.72 11.87 -2.77
C PHE A 18 5.06 11.83 -4.16
N VAL A 19 3.84 11.28 -4.26
CA VAL A 19 3.10 11.20 -5.53
C VAL A 19 2.67 12.59 -6.02
N GLU A 20 2.23 13.48 -5.13
CA GLU A 20 1.71 14.80 -5.50
C GLU A 20 2.80 15.83 -5.81
N THR A 21 3.93 15.78 -5.10
CA THR A 21 4.95 16.86 -5.13
C THR A 21 6.34 16.38 -5.55
N GLY A 22 6.57 15.07 -5.58
CA GLY A 22 7.91 14.49 -5.75
C GLY A 22 8.80 14.60 -4.50
N GLU A 23 8.29 15.14 -3.39
CA GLU A 23 9.03 15.32 -2.13
C GLU A 23 9.46 13.96 -1.56
N LYS A 24 10.77 13.77 -1.37
CA LYS A 24 11.35 12.54 -0.81
C LYS A 24 11.50 12.67 0.70
N LEU A 25 10.41 12.45 1.42
CA LEU A 25 10.41 12.50 2.88
C LEU A 25 11.22 11.35 3.51
N ASN A 26 11.68 11.60 4.73
CA ASN A 26 12.33 10.58 5.55
C ASN A 26 11.44 9.34 5.68
N GLY A 27 12.02 8.16 5.48
CA GLY A 27 11.29 6.89 5.49
C GLY A 27 10.74 6.42 4.14
N LEU A 28 10.60 7.30 3.13
CA LEU A 28 10.12 6.91 1.80
C LEU A 28 10.97 5.80 1.17
N ARG A 29 12.30 5.88 1.29
CA ARG A 29 13.22 4.86 0.74
C ARG A 29 12.92 3.46 1.30
N ASN A 30 12.71 3.35 2.61
CA ASN A 30 12.43 2.08 3.27
C ASN A 30 11.06 1.55 2.86
N LEU A 31 10.05 2.43 2.76
CA LEU A 31 8.73 2.07 2.29
C LEU A 31 8.76 1.52 0.86
N ILE A 32 9.47 2.19 -0.05
CA ILE A 32 9.60 1.74 -1.44
C ILE A 32 10.32 0.39 -1.51
N TYR A 33 11.35 0.16 -0.69
CA TYR A 33 12.00 -1.15 -0.61
C TYR A 33 11.03 -2.24 -0.16
N ILE A 34 10.26 -2.00 0.89
CA ILE A 34 9.26 -2.95 1.41
C ILE A 34 8.19 -3.22 0.35
N PHE A 35 7.62 -2.17 -0.27
CA PHE A 35 6.59 -2.34 -1.30
C PHE A 35 7.10 -3.08 -2.53
N ARG A 36 8.35 -2.85 -2.95
CA ARG A 36 8.94 -3.63 -4.05
C ARG A 36 9.03 -5.10 -3.72
N LYS A 37 9.42 -5.45 -2.48
CA LYS A 37 9.50 -6.83 -2.04
C LYS A 37 8.12 -7.49 -1.91
N ALA A 38 7.13 -6.73 -1.45
CA ALA A 38 5.77 -7.22 -1.26
C ALA A 38 4.89 -7.09 -2.52
N LYS A 39 5.37 -6.47 -3.60
CA LYS A 39 4.55 -6.08 -4.77
C LYS A 39 3.73 -7.23 -5.32
N THR A 40 4.38 -8.36 -5.64
CA THR A 40 3.72 -9.54 -6.22
C THR A 40 2.61 -10.05 -5.32
N GLN A 41 2.90 -10.21 -4.03
CA GLN A 41 1.91 -10.67 -3.05
C GLN A 41 0.74 -9.68 -2.90
N LEU A 42 1.02 -8.37 -2.88
CA LEU A 42 -0.03 -7.35 -2.79
C LEU A 42 -0.93 -7.34 -4.04
N GLU A 43 -0.37 -7.58 -5.22
CA GLU A 43 -1.15 -7.68 -6.47
C GLU A 43 -2.07 -8.91 -6.44
N GLU A 44 -1.57 -10.06 -6.02
CA GLU A 44 -2.34 -11.30 -5.84
C GLU A 44 -3.47 -11.12 -4.80
N ASP A 45 -3.15 -10.55 -3.64
CA ASP A 45 -4.12 -10.29 -2.57
C ASP A 45 -5.24 -9.35 -3.05
N ILE A 46 -4.89 -8.28 -3.77
CA ILE A 46 -5.89 -7.33 -4.33
C ILE A 46 -6.81 -8.03 -5.31
N GLN A 47 -6.28 -8.86 -6.22
CA GLN A 47 -7.10 -9.61 -7.18
C GLN A 47 -8.06 -10.58 -6.48
N LEU A 48 -7.59 -11.28 -5.45
CA LEU A 48 -8.41 -12.19 -4.66
C LEU A 48 -9.54 -11.44 -3.95
N ILE A 49 -9.23 -10.30 -3.32
CA ILE A 49 -10.21 -9.44 -2.66
C ILE A 49 -11.27 -8.94 -3.65
N GLN A 50 -10.85 -8.45 -4.81
CA GLN A 50 -11.77 -7.97 -5.86
C GLN A 50 -12.71 -9.10 -6.30
N THR A 51 -12.17 -10.27 -6.62
CA THR A 51 -12.97 -11.44 -7.02
C THR A 51 -13.95 -11.87 -5.94
N ALA A 52 -13.55 -11.82 -4.67
CA ALA A 52 -14.44 -12.18 -3.56
C ALA A 52 -15.59 -11.18 -3.39
N LEU A 53 -15.32 -9.88 -3.53
CA LEU A 53 -16.34 -8.83 -3.46
C LEU A 53 -17.34 -8.91 -4.62
N GLU A 54 -16.85 -9.18 -5.84
CA GLU A 54 -17.70 -9.37 -7.04
C GLU A 54 -18.62 -10.58 -6.93
N LYS A 55 -18.19 -11.65 -6.26
CA LYS A 55 -19.03 -12.85 -6.05
C LYS A 55 -20.02 -12.70 -4.90
N TYR A 56 -19.74 -11.79 -3.97
CA TYR A 56 -20.59 -11.56 -2.80
C TYR A 56 -21.73 -10.58 -3.09
N GLY A 57 -21.44 -9.55 -3.91
CA GLY A 57 -22.44 -8.60 -4.42
C GLY A 57 -23.28 -9.19 -5.54
#